data_AF-A0A0W0SL37-F1
#
_entry.id   AF-A0A0W0SL37-F1
#
_cell.length_a   1.000
_cell.length_b   1.000
_cell.length_c   1.000
_cell.angle_alpha   90.00
_cell.angle_beta   90.00
_cell.angle_gamma   90.00
#
_symmetry.space_group_name_H-M   'P 1'
#
loop_
_entity.id
_entity.type
_entity.pdbx_description
1 polymer ?
#
loop_
_entity_poly.entity_id
_entity_poly.type
_entity_poly.pdbx_seq_one_letter_code
_entity_poly.pdbx_strand_id
1 'polypeptide(L)'
;MPSFSVFSIYEKEMRSFINKVAESTPLSKDELTTWVYSEGILQFRNGQSSDYYSYVNENVKKFGHRPLISKQHSIGQIFSGFMALQDAFMKYFATDKPDLKDKLEQFFAVYLFGAIQNHIPFITVQSTISSELSAYQDEHGALEPVDALKLSIEIFEKRRLNAPQLEEEFKNQLILMNEFLQSLEQQLKNSKVKTITSGQAFFTVDKEKTLISNEEQVFTLEEPTNQYQ
;
A
#
# COMPACT_ATOMS: atom_id res chain seq x y z
N MET A 1 -16.03 8.45 0.10
CA MET A 1 -14.79 7.67 0.24
C MET A 1 -14.58 7.35 1.71
N PRO A 2 -13.98 6.20 2.06
CA PRO A 2 -13.60 5.92 3.45
C PRO A 2 -12.59 6.97 3.92
N SER A 3 -12.71 7.35 5.20
CA SER A 3 -11.72 8.16 5.91
C SER A 3 -11.16 7.30 7.03
N PHE A 4 -9.85 7.26 7.13
CA PHE A 4 -9.11 6.48 8.12
C PHE A 4 -8.61 7.40 9.24
N SER A 5 -8.44 6.88 10.45
CA SER A 5 -7.98 7.69 11.58
C SER A 5 -6.46 7.71 11.75
N VAL A 6 -5.75 6.76 11.14
CA VAL A 6 -4.29 6.58 11.25
C VAL A 6 -3.66 6.18 9.92
N PHE A 7 -2.44 6.64 9.65
CA PHE A 7 -1.63 6.21 8.51
C PHE A 7 -0.72 5.04 8.88
N SER A 8 -1.31 3.91 9.33
CA SER A 8 -0.56 2.72 9.74
C SER A 8 0.53 3.08 10.77
N ILE A 9 1.68 2.42 10.72
CA ILE A 9 2.83 2.67 11.59
C ILE A 9 3.53 4.01 11.31
N TYR A 10 3.21 4.66 10.18
CA TYR A 10 3.82 5.93 9.75
C TYR A 10 3.03 7.16 10.19
N GLU A 11 2.09 6.98 11.12
CA GLU A 11 1.18 8.04 11.57
C GLU A 11 1.91 9.30 12.05
N LYS A 12 2.98 9.12 12.84
CA LYS A 12 3.77 10.24 13.38
C LYS A 12 4.48 11.01 12.26
N GLU A 13 5.11 10.29 11.34
CA GLU A 13 5.81 10.87 10.21
C GLU A 13 4.83 11.57 9.26
N MET A 14 3.65 11.00 9.04
CA MET A 14 2.63 11.58 8.18
C MET A 14 2.07 12.88 8.75
N ARG A 15 1.79 12.93 10.06
CA ARG A 15 1.40 14.19 10.73
C ARG A 15 2.49 15.25 10.64
N SER A 16 3.76 14.83 10.80
CA SER A 16 4.90 15.74 10.70
C SER A 16 5.07 16.30 9.29
N PHE A 17 4.90 15.45 8.28
CA PHE A 17 4.88 15.84 6.88
C PHE A 17 3.77 16.86 6.59
N ILE A 18 2.52 16.57 6.98
CA ILE A 18 1.37 17.46 6.76
C ILE A 18 1.60 18.83 7.43
N ASN A 19 2.06 18.84 8.68
CA ASN A 19 2.37 20.08 9.38
C ASN A 19 3.43 20.88 8.62
N LYS A 20 4.51 20.22 8.19
CA LYS A 20 5.60 20.90 7.49
C LYS A 20 5.13 21.50 6.17
N VAL A 21 4.32 20.78 5.41
CA VAL A 21 3.75 21.26 4.15
C VAL A 21 2.87 22.48 4.40
N ALA A 22 1.95 22.40 5.36
CA ALA A 22 1.03 23.50 5.69
C ALA A 22 1.77 24.76 6.21
N GLU A 23 2.85 24.59 6.96
CA GLU A 23 3.68 25.71 7.44
C GLU A 23 4.52 26.35 6.34
N SER A 24 4.89 25.58 5.31
CA SER A 24 5.89 25.98 4.32
C SER A 24 5.29 26.30 2.94
N THR A 25 3.98 26.11 2.75
CA THR A 25 3.30 26.25 1.46
C THR A 25 1.91 26.87 1.68
N PRO A 26 1.22 27.36 0.64
CA PRO A 26 -0.14 27.88 0.78
C PRO A 26 -1.22 26.78 0.92
N LEU A 27 -0.84 25.50 0.99
CA LEU A 27 -1.79 24.39 1.07
C LEU A 27 -2.43 24.31 2.45
N SER A 28 -3.74 24.06 2.50
CA SER A 28 -4.49 23.95 3.75
C SER A 28 -4.15 22.65 4.49
N LYS A 29 -3.86 22.76 5.79
CA LYS A 29 -3.64 21.59 6.66
C LYS A 29 -4.82 20.63 6.67
N ASP A 30 -6.04 21.16 6.67
CA ASP A 30 -7.26 20.34 6.71
C ASP A 30 -7.43 19.57 5.41
N GLU A 31 -7.21 20.23 4.26
CA GLU A 31 -7.28 19.58 2.95
C GLU A 31 -6.21 18.50 2.80
N LEU A 32 -4.97 18.78 3.22
CA LEU A 32 -3.87 17.82 3.25
C LEU A 32 -4.24 16.60 4.11
N THR A 33 -4.77 16.84 5.32
CA THR A 33 -5.18 15.77 6.23
C THR A 33 -6.30 14.95 5.63
N THR A 34 -7.37 15.58 5.14
CA THR A 34 -8.48 14.87 4.52
C THR A 34 -8.03 14.02 3.33
N TRP A 35 -7.19 14.55 2.45
CA TRP A 35 -6.71 13.81 1.28
C TRP A 35 -5.82 12.63 1.68
N VAL A 36 -4.83 12.86 2.55
CA VAL A 36 -3.87 11.82 2.98
C VAL A 36 -4.57 10.67 3.69
N TYR A 37 -5.52 10.97 4.58
CA TYR A 37 -6.26 9.97 5.36
C TYR A 37 -7.49 9.39 4.64
N SER A 38 -7.65 9.66 3.35
CA SER A 38 -8.65 9.01 2.50
C SER A 38 -7.96 8.40 1.28
N GLU A 39 -7.85 9.18 0.20
CA GLU A 39 -7.24 8.75 -1.06
C GLU A 39 -5.76 8.38 -0.89
N GLY A 40 -5.00 9.15 -0.10
CA GLY A 40 -3.56 8.91 0.09
C GLY A 40 -3.25 7.52 0.65
N ILE A 41 -3.97 7.07 1.69
CA ILE A 41 -3.83 5.71 2.23
C ILE A 41 -4.11 4.65 1.15
N LEU A 42 -5.14 4.85 0.32
CA LEU A 42 -5.47 3.90 -0.75
C LEU A 42 -4.37 3.85 -1.82
N GLN A 43 -3.83 4.99 -2.23
CA GLN A 43 -2.71 5.08 -3.18
C GLN A 43 -1.48 4.37 -2.64
N PHE A 44 -1.14 4.59 -1.35
CA PHE A 44 -0.06 3.88 -0.69
C PHE A 44 -0.27 2.38 -0.69
N ARG A 45 -1.45 1.89 -0.27
CA ARG A 45 -1.75 0.46 -0.20
C ARG A 45 -1.77 -0.22 -1.56
N ASN A 46 -2.28 0.44 -2.59
CA ASN A 46 -2.29 -0.06 -3.96
C ASN A 46 -0.87 -0.13 -4.54
N GLY A 47 -0.01 0.87 -4.24
CA GLY A 47 1.40 0.85 -4.62
C GLY A 47 2.19 -0.29 -3.96
N GLN A 48 1.80 -0.73 -2.76
CA GLN A 48 2.44 -1.89 -2.10
C GLN A 48 2.15 -3.23 -2.79
N SER A 49 1.09 -3.31 -3.61
CA SER A 49 0.60 -4.57 -4.19
C SER A 49 0.79 -4.68 -5.71
N SER A 50 1.32 -3.64 -6.37
CA SER A 50 1.40 -3.51 -7.84
C SER A 50 2.08 -4.70 -8.53
N ASP A 51 3.07 -5.32 -7.90
CA ASP A 51 3.85 -6.39 -8.52
C ASP A 51 3.69 -7.75 -7.84
N TYR A 52 3.01 -7.83 -6.70
CA TYR A 52 3.01 -9.04 -5.86
C TYR A 52 2.20 -10.20 -6.46
N TYR A 53 1.04 -9.92 -7.05
CA TYR A 53 0.09 -10.97 -7.46
C TYR A 53 0.56 -11.83 -8.62
N SER A 54 1.31 -11.25 -9.56
CA SER A 54 1.90 -12.00 -10.67
C SER A 54 2.90 -13.04 -10.15
N TYR A 55 3.72 -12.67 -9.16
CA TYR A 55 4.66 -13.61 -8.53
C TYR A 55 3.94 -14.72 -7.75
N VAL A 56 2.82 -14.42 -7.08
CA VAL A 56 2.04 -15.45 -6.36
C VAL A 56 1.54 -16.54 -7.30
N ASN A 57 0.90 -16.16 -8.40
CA ASN A 57 0.35 -17.13 -9.36
C ASN A 57 1.44 -18.00 -9.99
N GLU A 58 2.59 -17.39 -10.31
CA GLU A 58 3.74 -18.13 -10.82
C GLU A 58 4.30 -19.12 -9.80
N ASN A 59 4.45 -18.71 -8.54
CA ASN A 59 5.01 -19.56 -7.49
C ASN A 59 4.09 -20.74 -7.18
N VAL A 60 2.79 -20.51 -7.04
CA VAL A 60 1.81 -21.58 -6.82
C VAL A 60 1.84 -22.58 -7.99
N LYS A 61 1.93 -22.08 -9.24
CA LYS A 61 1.99 -22.93 -10.44
C LYS A 61 3.28 -23.75 -10.54
N LYS A 62 4.43 -23.16 -10.19
CA LYS A 62 5.76 -23.78 -10.37
C LYS A 62 6.19 -24.63 -9.18
N PHE A 63 5.88 -24.21 -7.97
CA PHE A 63 6.42 -24.76 -6.72
C PHE A 63 5.33 -25.30 -5.77
N GLY A 64 4.05 -25.07 -6.06
CA GLY A 64 2.93 -25.57 -5.25
C GLY A 64 2.70 -24.81 -3.94
N HIS A 65 3.38 -23.67 -3.74
CA HIS A 65 3.24 -22.84 -2.55
C HIS A 65 3.34 -21.36 -2.91
N ARG A 66 2.83 -20.48 -2.04
CA ARG A 66 2.95 -19.02 -2.16
C ARG A 66 4.36 -18.55 -1.75
N PRO A 67 4.81 -17.37 -2.21
CA PRO A 67 6.11 -16.84 -1.83
C PRO A 67 6.23 -16.60 -0.32
N LEU A 68 7.36 -16.98 0.27
CA LEU A 68 7.73 -16.50 1.59
C LEU A 68 8.14 -15.03 1.51
N ILE A 69 7.65 -14.22 2.45
CA ILE A 69 7.85 -12.77 2.45
C ILE A 69 9.02 -12.43 3.33
N SER A 70 10.12 -12.04 2.70
CA SER A 70 11.29 -11.54 3.41
C SER A 70 11.09 -10.08 3.86
N LYS A 71 11.83 -9.68 4.89
CA LYS A 71 11.93 -8.28 5.31
C LYS A 71 12.29 -7.35 4.16
N GLN A 72 13.25 -7.74 3.30
CA GLN A 72 13.69 -6.95 2.16
C GLN A 72 12.56 -6.76 1.14
N HIS A 73 11.77 -7.82 0.91
CA HIS A 73 10.59 -7.71 0.07
C HIS A 73 9.58 -6.72 0.65
N SER A 74 9.27 -6.82 1.95
CA SER A 74 8.35 -5.87 2.62
C SER A 74 8.85 -4.43 2.55
N ILE A 75 10.16 -4.19 2.74
CA ILE A 75 10.77 -2.86 2.56
C ILE A 75 10.54 -2.35 1.14
N GLY A 76 10.77 -3.20 0.12
CA GLY A 76 10.53 -2.86 -1.28
C GLY A 76 9.07 -2.48 -1.55
N GLN A 77 8.11 -3.27 -1.04
CA GLN A 77 6.69 -2.96 -1.18
C GLN A 77 6.33 -1.62 -0.53
N ILE A 78 6.84 -1.36 0.68
CA ILE A 78 6.64 -0.08 1.38
C ILE A 78 7.20 1.09 0.57
N PHE A 79 8.39 0.93 -0.01
CA PHE A 79 8.98 1.95 -0.86
C PHE A 79 8.13 2.22 -2.11
N SER A 80 7.65 1.17 -2.79
CA SER A 80 6.70 1.31 -3.90
C SER A 80 5.40 2.00 -3.49
N GLY A 81 4.88 1.70 -2.29
CA GLY A 81 3.74 2.40 -1.72
C GLY A 81 3.99 3.89 -1.55
N PHE A 82 5.15 4.28 -1.01
CA PHE A 82 5.49 5.70 -0.85
C PHE A 82 5.71 6.42 -2.18
N MET A 83 6.30 5.76 -3.19
CA MET A 83 6.41 6.33 -4.53
C MET A 83 5.03 6.59 -5.15
N ALA A 84 4.12 5.62 -5.07
CA ALA A 84 2.75 5.78 -5.57
C ALA A 84 1.99 6.91 -4.85
N LEU A 85 2.15 7.00 -3.52
CA LEU A 85 1.60 8.10 -2.73
C LEU A 85 2.17 9.45 -3.16
N GLN A 86 3.49 9.55 -3.36
CA GLN A 86 4.16 10.77 -3.79
C GLN A 86 3.61 11.23 -5.15
N ASP A 87 3.57 10.34 -6.13
CA ASP A 87 3.08 10.65 -7.48
C ASP A 87 1.63 11.16 -7.46
N ALA A 88 0.77 10.46 -6.73
CA ALA A 88 -0.63 10.85 -6.58
C ALA A 88 -0.77 12.19 -5.86
N PHE A 89 0.04 12.44 -4.82
CA PHE A 89 0.04 13.68 -4.07
C PHE A 89 0.49 14.87 -4.94
N MET A 90 1.55 14.72 -5.73
CA MET A 90 2.01 15.78 -6.64
C MET A 90 0.96 16.07 -7.71
N LYS A 91 0.33 15.03 -8.26
CA LYS A 91 -0.77 15.20 -9.23
C LYS A 91 -1.96 15.95 -8.62
N TYR A 92 -2.26 15.71 -7.34
CA TYR A 92 -3.38 16.38 -6.70
C TYR A 92 -3.07 17.84 -6.34
N PHE A 93 -1.92 18.11 -5.73
CA PHE A 93 -1.61 19.42 -5.14
C PHE A 93 -0.72 20.34 -6.00
N ALA A 94 0.00 19.79 -7.00
CA ALA A 94 1.08 20.50 -7.67
C ALA A 94 1.22 20.23 -9.20
N THR A 95 0.21 19.68 -9.88
CA THR A 95 0.28 19.33 -11.33
C THR A 95 0.89 20.42 -12.20
N ASP A 96 0.47 21.69 -12.01
CA ASP A 96 0.91 22.82 -12.83
C ASP A 96 1.77 23.83 -12.05
N LYS A 97 2.43 23.39 -10.97
CA LYS A 97 3.22 24.26 -10.07
C LYS A 97 4.61 23.69 -9.81
N PRO A 98 5.58 23.87 -10.73
CA PRO A 98 6.92 23.26 -10.64
C PRO A 98 7.64 23.56 -9.32
N ASP A 99 7.70 24.83 -8.92
CA ASP A 99 8.38 25.23 -7.68
C ASP A 99 7.74 24.60 -6.42
N LEU A 100 6.41 24.42 -6.44
CA LEU A 100 5.70 23.75 -5.35
C LEU A 100 6.00 22.25 -5.38
N LYS A 101 5.99 21.63 -6.57
CA LYS A 101 6.29 20.21 -6.75
C LYS A 101 7.66 19.87 -6.19
N ASP A 102 8.71 20.57 -6.60
CA ASP A 102 10.08 20.32 -6.14
C ASP A 102 10.20 20.39 -4.61
N LYS A 103 9.52 21.38 -4.00
CA LYS A 103 9.49 21.55 -2.53
C LYS A 103 8.76 20.40 -1.83
N LEU A 104 7.64 19.96 -2.38
CA LEU A 104 6.86 18.86 -1.83
C LEU A 104 7.59 17.51 -1.95
N GLU A 105 8.27 17.26 -3.08
CA GLU A 105 9.11 16.07 -3.27
C GLU A 105 10.25 16.00 -2.24
N GLN A 106 10.90 17.13 -1.96
CA GLN A 106 11.91 17.20 -0.91
C GLN A 106 11.32 16.86 0.47
N PHE A 107 10.12 17.34 0.79
CA PHE A 107 9.45 16.99 2.05
C PHE A 107 9.08 15.51 2.11
N PHE A 108 8.62 14.90 1.02
CA PHE A 108 8.39 13.45 0.95
C PHE A 108 9.66 12.67 1.28
N ALA A 109 10.78 13.04 0.67
CA ALA A 109 12.06 12.36 0.90
C ALA A 109 12.55 12.47 2.35
N VAL A 110 12.45 13.67 2.93
CA VAL A 110 12.91 13.93 4.31
C VAL A 110 12.03 13.24 5.34
N TYR A 111 10.70 13.29 5.19
CA TYR A 111 9.78 12.85 6.23
C TYR A 111 9.35 11.39 6.08
N LEU A 112 9.21 10.87 4.86
CA LEU A 112 8.54 9.59 4.62
C LEU A 112 9.48 8.48 4.19
N PHE A 113 10.42 8.71 3.25
CA PHE A 113 11.37 7.66 2.87
C PHE A 113 12.32 7.27 4.01
N GLY A 114 12.73 8.25 4.83
CA GLY A 114 13.52 7.99 6.04
C GLY A 114 12.76 7.18 7.10
N ALA A 115 11.42 7.25 7.11
CA ALA A 115 10.58 6.57 8.10
C ALA A 115 10.70 5.04 8.03
N ILE A 116 10.99 4.49 6.85
CA ILE A 116 11.15 3.03 6.64
C ILE A 116 12.20 2.47 7.61
N GLN A 117 13.31 3.19 7.82
CA GLN A 117 14.39 2.76 8.70
C GLN A 117 13.94 2.70 10.16
N ASN A 118 13.15 3.67 10.61
CA ASN A 118 12.63 3.73 11.98
C ASN A 118 11.75 2.52 12.31
N HIS A 119 11.03 2.01 11.30
CA HIS A 119 10.03 0.98 11.45
C HIS A 119 10.52 -0.44 11.08
N ILE A 120 11.82 -0.62 10.81
CA ILE A 120 12.42 -1.93 10.46
C ILE A 120 12.03 -3.07 11.42
N PRO A 121 12.03 -2.89 12.76
CA PRO A 121 11.62 -3.94 13.68
C PRO A 121 10.19 -4.42 13.43
N PHE A 122 9.25 -3.48 13.22
CA PHE A 122 7.86 -3.82 12.91
C PHE A 122 7.71 -4.44 11.52
N ILE A 123 8.41 -3.92 10.51
CA ILE A 123 8.39 -4.46 9.15
C ILE A 123 8.86 -5.92 9.14
N THR A 124 9.86 -6.26 9.96
CA THR A 124 10.33 -7.63 10.13
C THR A 124 9.21 -8.53 10.65
N VAL A 125 8.50 -8.09 11.68
CA VAL A 125 7.35 -8.83 12.23
C VAL A 125 6.24 -8.98 11.18
N GLN A 126 5.90 -7.91 10.47
CA GLN A 126 4.91 -7.94 9.39
C GLN A 126 5.28 -8.95 8.30
N SER A 127 6.55 -9.03 7.90
CA SER A 127 7.02 -10.01 6.90
C SER A 127 6.84 -11.46 7.36
N THR A 128 7.07 -11.72 8.66
CA THR A 128 6.80 -13.03 9.27
C THR A 128 5.31 -13.35 9.24
N ILE A 129 4.46 -12.42 9.65
CA ILE A 129 2.99 -12.59 9.62
C ILE A 129 2.49 -12.85 8.20
N SER A 130 2.99 -12.12 7.19
CA SER A 130 2.61 -12.35 5.79
C SER A 130 3.03 -13.75 5.28
N SER A 131 4.16 -14.27 5.76
CA SER A 131 4.60 -15.64 5.45
C SER A 131 3.72 -16.69 6.15
N GLU A 132 3.34 -16.46 7.41
CA GLU A 132 2.41 -17.33 8.15
C GLU A 132 1.03 -17.38 7.48
N LEU A 133 0.52 -16.24 7.01
CA LEU A 133 -0.73 -16.18 6.24
C LEU A 133 -0.62 -16.95 4.92
N SER A 134 0.52 -16.84 4.22
CA SER A 134 0.75 -17.58 2.98
C SER A 134 0.76 -19.08 3.22
N ALA A 135 1.48 -19.55 4.25
CA ALA A 135 1.51 -20.95 4.65
C ALA A 135 0.11 -21.46 5.03
N TYR A 136 -0.66 -20.68 5.78
CA TYR A 136 -2.04 -21.03 6.12
C TYR A 136 -2.89 -21.23 4.86
N GLN A 137 -2.79 -20.34 3.87
CA GLN A 137 -3.55 -20.44 2.62
C GLN A 137 -3.05 -21.56 1.68
N ASP A 138 -1.80 -21.98 1.81
CA ASP A 138 -1.27 -23.14 1.10
C ASP A 138 -1.85 -24.44 1.68
N GLU A 139 -2.03 -24.51 3.00
CA GLU A 139 -2.62 -25.67 3.69
C GLU A 139 -4.15 -25.73 3.61
N HIS A 140 -4.83 -24.59 3.72
CA HIS A 140 -6.28 -24.51 3.90
C HIS A 140 -7.03 -23.96 2.68
N GLY A 141 -6.31 -23.57 1.63
CA GLY A 141 -6.87 -22.97 0.42
C GLY A 141 -6.96 -21.45 0.47
N ALA A 142 -7.39 -20.86 -0.65
CA ALA A 142 -7.54 -19.42 -0.76
C ALA A 142 -8.63 -18.90 0.19
N LEU A 143 -8.36 -17.76 0.84
CA LEU A 143 -9.33 -17.08 1.69
C LEU A 143 -9.99 -15.95 0.91
N GLU A 144 -11.29 -15.75 1.16
CA GLU A 144 -11.99 -14.56 0.74
C GLU A 144 -11.39 -13.31 1.45
N PRO A 145 -11.44 -12.12 0.84
CA PRO A 145 -10.74 -10.93 1.36
C PRO A 145 -11.08 -10.57 2.82
N VAL A 146 -12.35 -10.71 3.21
CA VAL A 146 -12.80 -10.42 4.59
C VAL A 146 -12.21 -11.42 5.58
N ASP A 147 -12.21 -12.71 5.23
CA ASP A 147 -11.70 -13.78 6.08
C ASP A 147 -10.17 -13.71 6.20
N ALA A 148 -9.50 -13.38 5.08
CA ALA A 148 -8.06 -13.12 5.07
C ALA A 148 -7.68 -11.95 6.00
N LEU A 149 -8.44 -10.85 5.97
CA LEU A 149 -8.18 -9.69 6.85
C LEU A 149 -8.49 -10.00 8.31
N LYS A 150 -9.58 -10.72 8.61
CA LYS A 150 -9.90 -11.18 9.98
C LYS A 150 -8.80 -12.06 10.56
N LEU A 151 -8.33 -13.05 9.79
CA LEU A 151 -7.22 -13.90 10.20
C LEU A 151 -5.94 -13.10 10.41
N SER A 152 -5.65 -12.15 9.51
CA SER A 152 -4.50 -11.27 9.68
C SER A 152 -4.60 -10.47 10.98
N ILE A 153 -5.75 -9.88 11.30
CA ILE A 153 -5.96 -9.13 12.56
C ILE A 153 -5.69 -10.04 13.77
N GLU A 154 -6.21 -11.26 13.77
CA GLU A 154 -6.01 -12.22 14.85
C GLU A 154 -4.52 -12.54 15.06
N ILE A 155 -3.77 -12.78 13.99
CA ILE A 155 -2.33 -13.05 14.07
C ILE A 155 -1.56 -11.82 14.58
N PHE A 156 -1.91 -10.61 14.11
CA PHE A 156 -1.31 -9.38 14.61
C PHE A 156 -1.56 -9.18 16.11
N GLU A 157 -2.79 -9.42 16.61
CA GLU A 157 -3.10 -9.34 18.04
C GLU A 157 -2.30 -10.34 18.87
N LYS A 158 -2.20 -11.60 18.42
CA LYS A 158 -1.36 -12.61 19.09
C LYS A 158 0.10 -12.20 19.13
N ARG A 159 0.60 -11.56 18.06
CA ARG A 159 2.00 -11.13 17.97
C ARG A 159 2.28 -9.91 18.83
N ARG A 160 1.34 -8.97 18.93
CA ARG A 160 1.43 -7.77 19.77
C ARG A 160 1.76 -8.11 21.22
N LEU A 161 1.09 -9.12 21.79
CA LEU A 161 1.30 -9.57 23.17
C LEU A 161 2.75 -10.02 23.47
N ASN A 162 3.51 -10.38 22.42
CA ASN A 162 4.89 -10.86 22.53
C ASN A 162 5.93 -9.80 22.11
N ALA A 163 5.50 -8.58 21.82
CA ALA A 163 6.37 -7.51 21.32
C ALA A 163 5.99 -6.13 21.92
N PRO A 164 6.04 -5.97 23.25
CA PRO A 164 5.62 -4.73 23.93
C PRO A 164 6.42 -3.48 23.51
N GLN A 165 7.63 -3.67 22.99
CA GLN A 165 8.46 -2.57 22.45
C GLN A 165 7.94 -1.98 21.14
N LEU A 166 6.93 -2.59 20.51
CA LEU A 166 6.30 -2.15 19.26
C LEU A 166 4.81 -1.81 19.44
N GLU A 167 4.38 -1.53 20.67
CA GLU A 167 2.96 -1.36 21.03
C GLU A 167 2.28 -0.26 20.19
N GLU A 168 2.98 0.85 19.91
CA GLU A 168 2.43 1.95 19.12
C GLU A 168 2.20 1.53 17.66
N GLU A 169 3.17 0.89 17.04
CA GLU A 169 3.08 0.39 15.67
C GLU A 169 1.98 -0.68 15.55
N PHE A 170 1.91 -1.63 16.48
CA PHE A 170 0.84 -2.62 16.52
C PHE A 170 -0.52 -1.97 16.65
N LYS A 171 -0.68 -1.03 17.60
CA LYS A 171 -1.94 -0.32 17.82
C LYS A 171 -2.38 0.39 16.55
N ASN A 172 -1.52 1.18 15.92
CA ASN A 172 -1.88 1.93 14.72
C ASN A 172 -2.18 1.01 13.55
N GLN A 173 -1.40 -0.07 13.37
CA GLN A 173 -1.67 -1.05 12.32
C GLN A 173 -3.01 -1.76 12.53
N LEU A 174 -3.33 -2.16 13.76
CA LEU A 174 -4.58 -2.83 14.10
C LEU A 174 -5.79 -1.91 13.93
N ILE A 175 -5.69 -0.62 14.30
CA ILE A 175 -6.73 0.37 14.03
C ILE A 175 -7.01 0.42 12.52
N LEU A 176 -5.97 0.62 11.70
CA LEU A 176 -6.13 0.71 10.25
C LEU A 176 -6.73 -0.57 9.65
N MET A 177 -6.28 -1.75 10.09
CA MET A 177 -6.82 -3.03 9.62
C MET A 177 -8.30 -3.19 9.95
N ASN A 178 -8.74 -2.76 11.14
CA ASN A 178 -10.15 -2.79 11.51
C ASN A 178 -10.99 -1.79 10.72
N GLU A 179 -10.47 -0.60 10.44
CA GLU A 179 -11.15 0.39 9.58
C GLU A 179 -11.31 -0.14 8.14
N PHE A 180 -10.28 -0.80 7.60
CA PHE A 180 -10.38 -1.48 6.32
C PHE A 180 -11.40 -2.61 6.34
N LEU A 181 -11.44 -3.41 7.41
CA LEU A 181 -12.41 -4.49 7.55
C LEU A 181 -13.85 -3.95 7.53
N GLN A 182 -14.12 -2.87 8.28
CA GLN A 182 -15.42 -2.22 8.28
C GLN A 182 -15.79 -1.67 6.89
N SER A 183 -14.83 -1.06 6.20
CA SER A 183 -15.05 -0.55 4.84
C SER A 183 -15.39 -1.67 3.85
N LEU A 184 -14.67 -2.79 3.90
CA LEU A 184 -14.91 -3.96 3.05
C LEU A 184 -16.28 -4.60 3.34
N GLU A 185 -16.61 -4.80 4.62
CA GLU A 185 -17.91 -5.36 5.01
C GLU A 185 -19.07 -4.45 4.60
N GLN A 186 -18.89 -3.12 4.63
CA GLN A 186 -19.91 -2.17 4.16
C GLN A 186 -20.06 -2.20 2.63
N GLN A 187 -18.96 -2.29 1.88
CA GLN A 187 -19.00 -2.44 0.43
C GLN A 187 -19.75 -3.72 0.02
N LEU A 188 -19.48 -4.85 0.69
CA LEU A 188 -20.19 -6.11 0.43
C LEU A 188 -21.69 -6.04 0.74
N LYS A 189 -22.09 -5.29 1.77
CA LYS A 189 -23.52 -5.09 2.12
C LYS A 189 -24.24 -4.20 1.11
N ASN A 190 -23.55 -3.20 0.56
CA ASN A 190 -24.14 -2.20 -0.35
C ASN A 190 -24.13 -2.67 -1.82
N SER A 191 -23.19 -3.54 -2.18
CA SER A 191 -23.09 -4.12 -3.52
C SER A 191 -24.06 -5.29 -3.68
N LYS A 192 -25.24 -5.04 -4.26
CA LYS A 192 -25.96 -6.12 -4.96
C LYS A 192 -25.11 -6.51 -6.17
N VAL A 193 -24.31 -7.59 -6.07
CA VAL A 193 -23.83 -8.52 -7.14
C VAL A 193 -22.33 -8.84 -7.06
N LYS A 194 -22.09 -10.16 -6.95
CA LYS A 194 -20.98 -11.03 -7.39
C LYS A 194 -19.56 -10.79 -6.85
N THR A 195 -19.17 -11.74 -5.99
CA THR A 195 -17.85 -12.37 -5.90
C THR A 195 -16.83 -11.84 -6.91
N ILE A 196 -15.96 -10.96 -6.44
CA ILE A 196 -14.74 -10.57 -7.13
C ILE A 196 -13.79 -11.76 -6.97
N THR A 197 -13.70 -12.57 -8.02
CA THR A 197 -12.73 -13.65 -8.10
C THR A 197 -11.33 -13.06 -8.28
N SER A 198 -10.38 -13.61 -7.52
CA SER A 198 -8.93 -13.44 -7.62
C SER A 198 -8.36 -12.04 -7.37
N GLY A 199 -7.81 -11.84 -6.17
CA GLY A 199 -6.51 -11.20 -5.88
C GLY A 199 -6.22 -9.76 -6.30
N GLN A 200 -6.88 -9.17 -7.29
CA GLN A 200 -6.43 -7.93 -7.94
C GLN A 200 -7.20 -6.67 -7.56
N ALA A 201 -8.28 -6.77 -6.77
CA ALA A 201 -9.13 -5.62 -6.47
C ALA A 201 -9.39 -5.52 -4.96
N PHE A 202 -8.35 -5.20 -4.19
CA PHE A 202 -8.57 -4.73 -2.83
C PHE A 202 -9.17 -3.31 -2.83
N PHE A 203 -8.82 -2.47 -3.81
CA PHE A 203 -9.42 -1.14 -4.01
C PHE A 203 -9.35 -0.73 -5.49
N THR A 204 -10.30 -1.17 -6.30
CA THR A 204 -10.57 -0.45 -7.55
C THR A 204 -11.41 0.78 -7.20
N VAL A 205 -10.83 1.97 -7.34
CA VAL A 205 -11.61 3.20 -7.49
C VAL A 205 -12.46 3.02 -8.74
N ASP A 206 -13.77 3.28 -8.66
CA ASP A 206 -14.66 3.22 -9.83
C ASP A 206 -14.00 3.95 -11.00
N LYS A 207 -13.62 3.22 -12.04
CA LYS A 207 -13.04 3.76 -13.28
C LYS A 207 -14.09 4.48 -14.14
N GLU A 208 -15.21 4.91 -13.58
CA GLU A 208 -16.16 5.80 -14.24
C GLU A 208 -15.78 7.26 -13.98
N LYS A 209 -14.65 7.66 -14.57
CA LYS A 209 -14.31 9.01 -15.10
C LYS A 209 -12.80 9.18 -15.19
N THR A 210 -12.18 8.47 -16.13
CA THR A 210 -10.93 8.95 -16.73
C THR A 210 -10.90 8.54 -18.19
N LEU A 211 -11.65 9.28 -19.01
CA LEU A 211 -11.42 9.32 -20.45
C LEU A 211 -10.10 10.03 -20.68
N ILE A 212 -9.01 9.29 -20.87
CA ILE A 212 -7.96 9.63 -21.83
C ILE A 212 -7.47 8.31 -22.45
N SER A 213 -7.89 8.08 -23.69
CA SER A 213 -7.28 7.15 -24.63
C SER A 213 -5.80 7.49 -24.80
N ASN A 214 -4.92 6.50 -24.76
CA ASN A 214 -3.72 6.53 -25.58
C ASN A 214 -3.41 5.12 -26.06
N GLU A 215 -3.17 5.06 -27.35
CA GLU A 215 -3.03 3.88 -28.20
C GLU A 215 -1.82 3.05 -27.80
N GLU A 216 -1.95 1.75 -28.03
CA GLU A 216 -0.85 0.78 -28.02
C GLU A 216 0.28 1.26 -28.93
N GLN A 217 1.41 1.67 -28.35
CA GLN A 217 2.69 1.64 -29.05
C GLN A 217 3.45 0.39 -28.59
N VAL A 218 3.27 -0.66 -29.38
CA VAL A 218 4.11 -1.86 -29.39
C VAL A 218 5.53 -1.42 -29.75
N PHE A 219 6.44 -1.42 -28.77
CA PHE A 219 7.87 -1.39 -29.06
C PHE A 219 8.31 -2.81 -29.42
N THR A 220 8.44 -3.09 -30.71
CA THR A 220 9.26 -4.20 -31.21
C THR A 220 10.72 -3.90 -30.92
N LEU A 221 11.33 -4.70 -30.05
CA LEU A 221 12.79 -4.77 -29.90
C LEU A 221 13.33 -5.58 -31.09
N GLU A 222 13.92 -4.91 -32.08
CA GLU A 222 14.77 -5.56 -33.06
C GLU A 222 16.11 -5.94 -32.39
N GLU A 223 16.50 -7.21 -32.51
CA GLU A 223 17.79 -7.71 -32.04
C GLU A 223 18.94 -7.02 -32.81
N PRO A 224 20.01 -6.55 -32.13
CA PRO A 224 21.18 -6.05 -32.84
C PRO A 224 21.93 -7.22 -33.49
N THR A 225 21.99 -7.19 -34.83
CA THR A 225 22.89 -8.03 -35.62
C THR A 225 24.34 -7.82 -35.18
N ASN A 226 24.96 -8.88 -34.68
CA ASN A 226 26.41 -8.99 -34.46
C ASN A 226 27.15 -8.74 -35.78
N GLN A 227 27.77 -7.57 -35.95
CA GLN A 227 28.80 -7.33 -36.95
C GLN A 227 30.15 -7.13 -36.27
N TYR A 228 30.74 -8.21 -35.80
CA TYR A 228 32.19 -8.38 -35.69
C TYR A 228 32.50 -9.87 -35.71
N GLN A 229 32.80 -10.41 -36.90
CA GLN A 229 33.71 -11.53 -37.15
C GLN A 229 34.16 -11.48 -38.61
#